data_AF-A0A2S0WQX1-F1
#
_entry.id   AF-A0A2S0WQX1-F1
#
_cell.length_a   1.000
_cell.length_b   1.000
_cell.length_c   1.000
_cell.angle_alpha   90.00
_cell.angle_beta   90.00
_cell.angle_gamma   90.00
#
_symmetry.space_group_name_H-M   'P 1'
#
loop_
_entity.id
_entity.type
_entity.pdbx_description
1 polymer ?
#
loop_
_entity_poly.entity_id
_entity_poly.type
_entity_poly.pdbx_seq_one_letter_code
_entity_poly.pdbx_strand_id
1 'polypeptide(L)'
;MVVSQSPDPDVLARTILGVLWETTDRQVSREIAHLADIAVDASDDGTHVAPPGLAMPASGCITTHVTATARDHPGVVEDMRVAVWPVADGGGDPAFVVTRSDTELTLPVALADVHPEVTGHLQARVNDFIAAIIAHMVAELDVKMQRTHIRESQGDLAEYTED
;
A
#
# COMPACT_ATOMS: atom_id res chain seq x y z
N MET A 1 -13.36 -15.46 -37.43
CA MET A 1 -12.75 -15.76 -36.12
C MET A 1 -12.22 -14.46 -35.55
N VAL A 2 -12.86 -13.90 -34.54
CA VAL A 2 -12.24 -12.82 -33.75
C VAL A 2 -11.23 -13.51 -32.86
N VAL A 3 -9.95 -13.28 -33.09
CA VAL A 3 -8.91 -13.67 -32.14
C VAL A 3 -9.11 -12.74 -30.95
N SER A 4 -9.82 -13.20 -29.92
CA SER A 4 -9.83 -12.50 -28.64
C SER A 4 -8.40 -12.54 -28.11
N GLN A 5 -7.64 -11.47 -28.37
CA GLN A 5 -6.34 -11.30 -27.74
C GLN A 5 -6.58 -11.22 -26.24
N SER A 6 -5.96 -12.12 -25.48
CA SER A 6 -5.94 -11.99 -24.02
C SER A 6 -5.41 -10.60 -23.67
N PRO A 7 -6.07 -9.86 -22.76
CA PRO A 7 -5.62 -8.54 -22.36
C PRO A 7 -4.18 -8.62 -21.80
N ASP A 8 -3.36 -7.62 -22.14
CA ASP A 8 -1.98 -7.54 -21.67
C ASP A 8 -1.94 -7.45 -20.13
N PRO A 9 -1.33 -8.44 -19.43
CA PRO A 9 -1.24 -8.44 -17.97
C PRO A 9 -0.60 -7.17 -17.40
N ASP A 10 0.35 -6.56 -18.10
CA ASP A 10 1.01 -5.34 -17.65
C ASP A 10 0.05 -4.15 -17.68
N VAL A 11 -0.83 -4.08 -18.69
CA VAL A 11 -1.88 -3.05 -18.77
C VAL A 11 -2.87 -3.22 -17.62
N LEU A 12 -3.27 -4.45 -17.33
CA LEU A 12 -4.21 -4.73 -16.23
C LEU A 12 -3.58 -4.45 -14.86
N ALA A 13 -2.32 -4.81 -14.64
CA ALA A 13 -1.60 -4.48 -13.41
C ALA A 13 -1.53 -2.96 -13.18
N ARG A 14 -1.27 -2.17 -14.23
CA ARG A 14 -1.31 -0.70 -14.17
C ARG A 14 -2.70 -0.17 -13.86
N THR A 15 -3.75 -0.76 -14.43
CA THR A 15 -5.13 -0.39 -14.13
C THR A 15 -5.46 -0.63 -12.65
N ILE A 16 -5.11 -1.81 -12.10
CA ILE A 16 -5.30 -2.13 -10.68
C ILE A 16 -4.54 -1.13 -9.81
N LEU A 17 -3.30 -0.81 -10.17
CA LEU A 17 -2.50 0.17 -9.45
C LEU A 17 -3.11 1.58 -9.49
N GLY A 18 -3.64 2.00 -10.64
CA GLY A 18 -4.35 3.28 -10.76
C GLY A 18 -5.51 3.37 -9.76
N VAL A 19 -6.32 2.32 -9.63
CA VAL A 19 -7.42 2.25 -8.66
C VAL A 19 -6.90 2.28 -7.22
N LEU A 20 -5.83 1.55 -6.92
CA LEU A 20 -5.18 1.57 -5.60
C LEU A 20 -4.69 2.98 -5.24
N TRP A 21 -4.00 3.65 -6.18
CA TRP A 21 -3.45 4.98 -5.99
C TRP A 21 -4.55 6.02 -5.75
N GLU A 22 -5.57 6.07 -6.61
CA GLU A 22 -6.69 7.02 -6.47
C GLU A 22 -7.47 6.82 -5.16
N THR A 23 -7.63 5.56 -4.74
CA THR A 23 -8.31 5.23 -3.48
C THR A 23 -7.46 5.62 -2.29
N THR A 24 -6.16 5.34 -2.33
CA THR A 24 -5.19 5.73 -1.31
C THR A 24 -5.16 7.25 -1.14
N ASP A 25 -4.94 7.99 -2.22
CA ASP A 25 -4.89 9.46 -2.22
C ASP A 25 -6.15 10.06 -1.56
N ARG A 26 -7.33 9.54 -1.92
CA ARG A 26 -8.62 9.99 -1.36
C ARG A 26 -8.78 9.69 0.12
N GLN A 27 -8.41 8.50 0.59
CA GLN A 27 -8.62 8.09 1.98
C GLN A 27 -7.57 8.72 2.91
N VAL A 28 -6.30 8.71 2.50
CA VAL A 28 -5.18 9.31 3.24
C VAL A 28 -5.44 10.80 3.50
N SER A 29 -5.91 11.54 2.49
CA SER A 29 -6.27 12.95 2.61
C SER A 29 -7.40 13.23 3.60
N ARG A 30 -8.22 12.23 3.95
CA ARG A 30 -9.34 12.37 4.87
C ARG A 30 -9.01 11.94 6.29
N GLU A 31 -8.38 10.77 6.44
CA GLU A 31 -8.25 10.13 7.76
C GLU A 31 -7.01 10.56 8.53
N ILE A 32 -5.88 10.79 7.85
CA ILE A 32 -4.58 11.01 8.51
C ILE A 32 -4.09 12.45 8.39
N ALA A 33 -4.75 13.29 7.60
CA ALA A 33 -4.30 14.65 7.31
C ALA A 33 -4.06 15.52 8.56
N HIS A 34 -4.78 15.23 9.65
CA HIS A 34 -4.64 15.93 10.93
C HIS A 34 -3.44 15.44 11.78
N LEU A 35 -2.96 14.20 11.56
CA LEU A 35 -1.89 13.57 12.34
C LEU A 35 -0.53 13.65 11.65
N ALA A 36 -0.52 13.57 10.32
CA ALA A 36 0.70 13.41 9.55
C ALA A 36 0.69 14.22 8.25
N ASP A 37 1.88 14.58 7.79
CA ASP A 37 2.13 14.92 6.39
C ASP A 37 2.34 13.63 5.61
N ILE A 38 1.68 13.48 4.46
CA ILE A 38 1.71 12.25 3.68
C ILE A 38 2.26 12.49 2.28
N ALA A 39 3.19 11.64 1.87
CA ALA A 39 3.68 11.54 0.50
C ALA A 39 3.27 10.19 -0.10
N VAL A 40 2.80 10.22 -1.35
CA VAL A 40 2.50 9.02 -2.13
C VAL A 40 3.35 9.06 -3.40
N ASP A 41 4.09 8.00 -3.66
CA ASP A 41 4.92 7.86 -4.86
C ASP A 41 4.68 6.50 -5.54
N ALA A 42 4.74 6.51 -6.86
CA ALA A 42 4.73 5.32 -7.68
C ALA A 42 6.16 5.08 -8.17
N SER A 43 6.99 4.44 -7.35
CA SER A 43 8.36 4.06 -7.72
C SER A 43 8.60 2.56 -7.57
N ASP A 44 9.31 1.99 -8.54
CA ASP A 44 9.97 0.70 -8.44
C ASP A 44 11.44 0.99 -8.08
N ASP A 45 11.91 0.56 -6.91
CA ASP A 45 13.32 0.70 -6.54
C ASP A 45 14.21 -0.38 -7.19
N GLY A 46 13.61 -1.27 -7.99
CA GLY A 46 14.28 -2.33 -8.73
C GLY A 46 14.76 -3.49 -7.86
N THR A 47 14.40 -3.52 -6.56
CA THR A 47 14.82 -4.56 -5.62
C THR A 47 13.79 -5.66 -5.43
N HIS A 48 12.61 -5.52 -6.03
CA HIS A 48 11.48 -6.40 -5.79
C HIS A 48 11.66 -7.78 -6.43
N VAL A 49 11.28 -8.82 -5.69
CA VAL A 49 11.22 -10.20 -6.15
C VAL A 49 9.80 -10.69 -6.01
N ALA A 50 9.27 -11.34 -7.05
CA ALA A 50 7.93 -11.87 -7.02
C ALA A 50 7.79 -12.92 -5.90
N PRO A 51 6.74 -12.84 -5.06
CA PRO A 51 6.47 -13.87 -4.06
C PRO A 51 6.22 -15.26 -4.69
N PRO A 52 6.38 -16.35 -3.93
CA PRO A 52 6.11 -17.70 -4.42
C PRO A 52 4.71 -17.83 -5.04
N GLY A 53 4.63 -18.41 -6.24
CA GLY A 53 3.37 -18.57 -6.99
C GLY A 53 2.94 -17.34 -7.81
N LEU A 54 3.66 -16.22 -7.71
CA LEU A 54 3.41 -14.99 -8.44
C LEU A 54 4.51 -14.73 -9.48
N ALA A 55 4.20 -13.96 -10.50
CA ALA A 55 5.12 -13.57 -11.57
C ALA A 55 5.49 -12.10 -11.47
N MET A 56 6.70 -11.77 -11.91
CA MET A 56 7.10 -10.38 -12.14
C MET A 56 6.44 -9.87 -13.44
N PRO A 57 5.74 -8.72 -13.43
CA PRO A 57 5.29 -8.09 -14.67
C PRO A 57 6.48 -7.80 -15.60
N ALA A 58 6.26 -7.79 -16.91
CA ALA A 58 7.35 -7.59 -17.87
C ALA A 58 7.97 -6.18 -17.74
N SER A 59 7.16 -5.22 -17.29
CA SER A 59 7.58 -3.83 -17.02
C SER A 59 8.19 -3.59 -15.64
N GLY A 60 8.39 -4.63 -14.82
CA GLY A 60 8.91 -4.48 -13.45
C GLY A 60 7.80 -4.40 -12.39
N CYS A 61 8.19 -4.32 -11.12
CA CYS A 61 7.24 -4.33 -10.02
C CYS A 61 6.62 -2.94 -9.89
N ILE A 62 5.35 -2.78 -10.25
CA ILE A 62 4.69 -1.49 -10.14
C ILE A 62 4.11 -1.37 -8.73
N THR A 63 4.67 -0.45 -7.93
CA THR A 63 4.31 -0.28 -6.51
C THR A 63 3.73 1.10 -6.22
N THR A 64 2.86 1.17 -5.20
CA THR A 64 2.45 2.41 -4.55
C THR A 64 3.10 2.45 -3.18
N HIS A 65 3.88 3.49 -2.92
CA HIS A 65 4.50 3.75 -1.64
C HIS A 65 3.82 4.94 -0.95
N VAL A 66 3.49 4.78 0.33
CA VAL A 66 2.87 5.79 1.17
C VAL A 66 3.75 6.02 2.38
N THR A 67 4.18 7.26 2.58
CA THR A 67 4.99 7.69 3.73
C THR A 67 4.17 8.69 4.54
N ALA A 68 3.91 8.37 5.81
CA ALA A 68 3.27 9.27 6.77
C ALA A 68 4.32 9.77 7.79
N THR A 69 4.48 11.09 7.88
CA THR A 69 5.37 11.74 8.84
C THR A 69 4.56 12.49 9.89
N ALA A 70 4.78 12.18 11.17
CA ALA A 70 4.17 12.86 12.30
C ALA A 70 4.41 14.38 12.24
N ARG A 71 3.35 15.19 12.33
CA ARG A 71 3.49 16.67 12.32
C ARG A 71 4.22 17.20 13.55
N ASP A 72 3.87 16.68 14.72
CA ASP A 72 4.34 17.20 16.01
C ASP A 72 5.63 16.53 16.51
N HIS A 73 6.10 15.47 15.83
CA HIS A 73 7.33 14.74 16.19
C HIS A 73 8.20 14.49 14.95
N PRO A 74 9.03 15.46 14.56
CA PRO A 74 9.93 15.34 13.41
C PRO A 74 10.86 14.11 13.58
N GLY A 75 10.77 13.15 12.66
CA GLY A 75 11.53 11.90 12.70
C GLY A 75 10.70 10.66 13.04
N VAL A 76 9.44 10.81 13.44
CA VAL A 76 8.49 9.69 13.54
C VAL A 76 7.80 9.50 12.19
N VAL A 77 8.17 8.42 11.50
CA VAL A 77 7.70 8.08 10.15
C VAL A 77 7.12 6.67 10.14
N GLU A 78 6.08 6.48 9.33
CA GLU A 78 5.51 5.20 8.96
C GLU A 78 5.43 5.08 7.44
N ASP A 79 5.98 3.98 6.91
CA ASP A 79 6.08 3.71 5.47
C ASP A 79 5.34 2.43 5.13
N MET A 80 4.66 2.43 3.98
CA MET A 80 3.86 1.29 3.54
C MET A 80 3.91 1.18 2.03
N ARG A 81 4.20 -0.03 1.52
CA ARG A 81 4.29 -0.29 0.09
C ARG A 81 3.34 -1.40 -0.33
N VAL A 82 2.63 -1.16 -1.43
CA VAL A 82 1.73 -2.12 -2.07
C VAL A 82 2.23 -2.43 -3.47
N ALA A 83 2.23 -3.71 -3.84
CA ALA A 83 2.65 -4.18 -5.16
C ALA A 83 1.54 -5.04 -5.81
N VAL A 84 1.44 -5.00 -7.13
CA VAL A 84 0.49 -5.80 -7.92
C VAL A 84 1.25 -6.89 -8.70
N TRP A 85 0.82 -8.13 -8.56
CA TRP A 85 1.49 -9.29 -9.16
C TRP A 85 0.53 -10.15 -9.98
N PRO A 86 0.83 -10.48 -11.24
CA PRO A 86 0.15 -11.55 -11.96
C PRO A 86 0.40 -12.91 -11.30
N VAL A 87 -0.59 -13.82 -11.36
CA VAL A 87 -0.38 -15.22 -10.95
C VAL A 87 0.43 -15.96 -12.01
N ALA A 88 1.42 -16.75 -11.57
CA ALA A 88 2.43 -17.34 -12.46
C ALA A 88 1.87 -18.39 -13.44
N ASP A 89 0.75 -19.05 -13.11
CA ASP A 89 0.13 -20.06 -13.96
C ASP A 89 -0.80 -19.49 -15.05
N GLY A 90 -1.06 -18.17 -15.02
CA GLY A 90 -1.77 -17.42 -16.04
C GLY A 90 -3.21 -17.87 -16.34
N GLY A 91 -3.82 -18.69 -15.47
CA GLY A 91 -5.06 -19.40 -15.80
C GLY A 91 -6.09 -19.53 -14.68
N GLY A 92 -5.81 -19.04 -13.48
CA GLY A 92 -6.68 -19.15 -12.31
C GLY A 92 -7.47 -17.88 -11.95
N ASP A 93 -8.43 -18.07 -11.05
CA ASP A 93 -8.93 -17.02 -10.17
C ASP A 93 -8.25 -17.22 -8.80
N PRO A 94 -7.48 -16.23 -8.29
CA PRO A 94 -7.26 -14.89 -8.84
C PRO A 94 -6.33 -14.83 -10.05
N ALA A 95 -6.48 -13.79 -10.87
CA ALA A 95 -5.57 -13.48 -11.96
C ALA A 95 -4.40 -12.60 -11.50
N PHE A 96 -4.64 -11.75 -10.49
CA PHE A 96 -3.63 -10.91 -9.86
C PHE A 96 -3.75 -10.98 -8.34
N VAL A 97 -2.64 -10.75 -7.65
CA VAL A 97 -2.60 -10.58 -6.20
C VAL A 97 -1.93 -9.25 -5.89
N VAL A 98 -2.61 -8.43 -5.10
CA VAL A 98 -2.05 -7.22 -4.52
C VAL A 98 -1.49 -7.57 -3.14
N THR A 99 -0.25 -7.20 -2.85
CA THR A 99 0.44 -7.52 -1.59
C THR A 99 0.92 -6.25 -0.91
N ARG A 100 0.84 -6.21 0.42
CA ARG A 100 1.56 -5.23 1.24
C ARG A 100 2.94 -5.77 1.63
N SER A 101 3.99 -4.94 1.62
CA SER A 101 5.39 -5.38 1.76
C SER A 101 5.78 -5.91 3.14
N ASP A 102 5.13 -5.42 4.20
CA ASP A 102 5.48 -5.63 5.61
C ASP A 102 4.46 -6.51 6.36
N THR A 103 3.41 -6.99 5.67
CA THR A 103 2.37 -7.83 6.27
C THR A 103 1.93 -8.95 5.33
N GLU A 104 1.23 -9.95 5.84
CA GLU A 104 0.60 -11.01 5.03
C GLU A 104 -0.72 -10.53 4.38
N LEU A 105 -1.05 -9.25 4.47
CA LEU A 105 -2.28 -8.70 3.91
C LEU A 105 -2.20 -8.74 2.38
N THR A 106 -3.16 -9.45 1.78
CA THR A 106 -3.27 -9.61 0.34
C THR A 106 -4.68 -9.31 -0.15
N LEU A 107 -4.79 -8.84 -1.39
CA LEU A 107 -6.04 -8.65 -2.10
C LEU A 107 -6.00 -9.43 -3.42
N PRO A 108 -6.67 -10.60 -3.51
CA PRO A 108 -6.80 -11.34 -4.76
C PRO A 108 -7.78 -10.63 -5.71
N VAL A 109 -7.40 -10.48 -6.98
CA VAL A 109 -8.15 -9.78 -8.02
C VAL A 109 -8.44 -10.73 -9.18
N ALA A 110 -9.72 -10.92 -9.48
CA ALA A 110 -10.16 -11.71 -10.62
C ALA A 110 -9.95 -10.95 -11.94
N LEU A 111 -9.75 -11.66 -13.05
CA LEU A 111 -9.65 -11.01 -14.37
C LEU A 111 -10.94 -10.25 -14.72
N ALA A 112 -12.10 -10.82 -14.38
CA ALA A 112 -13.42 -10.24 -14.64
C ALA A 112 -13.68 -8.94 -13.84
N ASP A 113 -12.87 -8.66 -12.83
CA ASP A 113 -12.98 -7.47 -11.98
C ASP A 113 -12.23 -6.26 -12.53
N VAL A 114 -11.32 -6.48 -13.49
CA VAL A 114 -10.47 -5.45 -14.11
C VAL A 114 -10.67 -5.35 -15.63
N HIS A 115 -11.21 -6.40 -16.26
CA HIS A 115 -11.41 -6.47 -17.71
C HIS A 115 -12.85 -6.89 -18.07
N PRO A 116 -13.52 -6.23 -19.03
CA PRO A 116 -13.01 -5.15 -19.90
C PRO A 116 -12.85 -3.80 -19.21
N GLU A 117 -13.54 -3.58 -18.09
CA GLU A 117 -13.49 -2.36 -17.29
C GLU A 117 -13.44 -2.74 -15.80
N VAL A 118 -12.93 -1.82 -14.97
CA VAL A 118 -12.88 -2.00 -13.52
C VAL A 118 -14.31 -2.08 -12.97
N THR A 119 -14.59 -3.14 -12.21
CA THR A 119 -15.90 -3.35 -11.61
C THR A 119 -16.06 -2.55 -10.32
N GLY A 120 -17.32 -2.22 -9.98
CA GLY A 120 -17.64 -1.68 -8.65
C GLY A 120 -17.31 -2.64 -7.51
N HIS A 121 -17.27 -3.96 -7.79
CA HIS A 121 -16.84 -4.96 -6.82
C HIS A 121 -15.35 -4.81 -6.48
N LEU A 122 -14.48 -4.66 -7.49
CA LEU A 122 -13.06 -4.40 -7.27
C LEU A 122 -12.86 -3.08 -6.52
N GLN A 123 -13.58 -2.02 -6.89
CA GLN A 123 -13.49 -0.72 -6.22
C GLN A 123 -13.83 -0.82 -4.73
N ALA A 124 -14.89 -1.54 -4.37
CA ALA A 124 -15.26 -1.74 -2.97
C ALA A 124 -14.18 -2.52 -2.20
N ARG A 125 -13.63 -3.60 -2.79
CA ARG A 125 -12.58 -4.39 -2.14
C ARG A 125 -11.26 -3.63 -2.00
N VAL A 126 -10.90 -2.82 -3.00
CA VAL A 126 -9.75 -1.91 -2.91
C VAL A 126 -9.97 -0.87 -1.81
N ASN A 127 -11.17 -0.30 -1.71
CA ASN A 127 -11.52 0.63 -0.64
C ASN A 127 -11.33 0.02 0.76
N ASP A 128 -11.83 -1.20 0.97
CA ASP A 128 -11.70 -1.88 2.26
C ASP A 128 -10.26 -2.28 2.57
N PHE A 129 -9.52 -2.72 1.55
CA PHE A 129 -8.10 -3.06 1.66
C PHE A 129 -7.25 -1.85 2.06
N ILE A 130 -7.46 -0.69 1.41
CA ILE A 130 -6.77 0.56 1.73
C ILE A 130 -7.19 1.09 3.11
N ALA A 131 -8.46 0.98 3.49
CA ALA A 131 -8.92 1.41 4.80
C ALA A 131 -8.25 0.59 5.93
N ALA A 132 -8.15 -0.73 5.75
CA ALA A 132 -7.44 -1.59 6.69
C ALA A 132 -5.96 -1.20 6.81
N ILE A 133 -5.30 -0.89 5.70
CA ILE A 133 -3.92 -0.44 5.67
C ILE A 133 -3.75 0.89 6.43
N ILE A 134 -4.58 1.88 6.14
CA ILE A 134 -4.52 3.21 6.78
C ILE A 134 -4.74 3.10 8.28
N ALA A 135 -5.73 2.31 8.71
CA ALA A 135 -5.99 2.07 10.13
C ALA A 135 -4.76 1.49 10.85
N HIS A 136 -4.04 0.55 10.21
CA HIS A 136 -2.80 0.01 10.76
C HIS A 136 -1.69 1.07 10.81
N MET A 137 -1.51 1.85 9.75
CA MET A 137 -0.49 2.92 9.73
C MET A 137 -0.73 3.95 10.83
N VAL A 138 -1.99 4.36 11.03
CA VAL A 138 -2.37 5.30 12.10
C VAL A 138 -2.07 4.72 13.48
N ALA A 139 -2.40 3.45 13.72
CA ALA A 139 -2.12 2.79 14.99
C ALA A 139 -0.60 2.69 15.27
N GLU A 140 0.20 2.30 14.27
CA GLU A 140 1.66 2.25 14.40
C GLU A 140 2.27 3.64 14.63
N LEU A 141 1.77 4.65 13.94
CA LEU A 141 2.22 6.03 14.12
C LEU A 141 1.91 6.54 15.53
N ASP A 142 0.71 6.29 16.06
CA ASP A 142 0.31 6.66 17.42
C ASP A 142 1.18 5.96 18.47
N VAL A 143 1.45 4.65 18.31
CA VAL A 143 2.35 3.90 19.19
C VAL A 143 3.77 4.48 19.15
N LYS A 144 4.29 4.84 17.96
CA LYS A 144 5.61 5.46 17.82
C LYS A 144 5.67 6.84 18.48
N MET A 145 4.63 7.67 18.31
CA MET A 145 4.53 8.97 18.98
C MET A 145 4.50 8.80 20.51
N GLN A 146 3.67 7.91 21.05
CA GLN A 146 3.59 7.66 22.50
C GLN A 146 4.92 7.17 23.07
N ARG A 147 5.62 6.28 22.38
CA ARG A 147 6.96 5.81 22.79
C ARG A 147 7.99 6.93 22.78
N THR A 148 7.92 7.83 21.80
CA THR A 148 8.80 8.99 21.69
C THR A 148 8.54 9.96 22.85
N HIS A 149 7.28 10.28 23.10
CA HIS A 149 6.87 11.14 24.21
C HIS A 149 7.31 10.58 25.58
N ILE A 150 7.16 9.27 25.82
CA ILE A 150 7.63 8.64 27.07
C ILE A 150 9.14 8.77 27.22
N ARG A 151 9.90 8.55 26.14
CA ARG A 151 11.36 8.67 26.15
C ARG A 151 11.81 10.10 26.43
N GLU A 152 11.18 11.09 25.79
CA GLU A 152 11.45 12.51 26.02
C GLU A 152 11.10 12.90 27.46
N SER A 153 9.94 12.46 27.96
CA SER A 153 9.52 12.72 29.35
C SER A 153 10.47 12.09 30.39
N GLN A 154 11.06 10.93 30.11
CA GLN A 154 12.06 10.29 30.97
C GLN A 154 13.44 10.94 30.86
N GLY A 155 13.79 11.49 29.69
CA GLY A 155 15.01 12.26 29.48
C GLY A 155 14.98 13.59 30.25
N ASP A 156 13.86 14.31 30.19
CA ASP A 156 13.66 15.57 30.92
C ASP A 156 13.72 15.36 32.44
N LEU A 157 13.15 14.27 32.98
CA LEU A 157 13.24 13.96 34.42
C LEU A 157 14.68 13.69 34.91
N ALA A 158 15.55 13.18 34.04
CA ALA A 158 16.96 12.96 34.36
C ALA A 158 17.77 14.26 34.37
N GLU A 159 17.34 15.28 33.61
CA GLU A 159 18.04 16.58 33.53
C GLU A 159 17.71 17.52 34.69
N TYR A 160 16.60 17.28 35.44
CA TYR A 160 16.20 18.08 36.60
C TYR A 160 16.55 17.47 37.97
N THR A 161 17.34 16.39 38.02
CA THR A 161 17.82 15.79 39.29
C THR A 161 19.29 16.07 39.60
N GLU A 162 19.96 16.89 38.79
CA GLU A 162 21.27 17.46 39.10
C GLU A 162 21.14 18.97 39.39
N ASP A 163 20.69 19.31 40.60
CA ASP A 163 21.21 20.41 41.45
C ASP A 163 20.46 20.52 42.80
#